data_AF-A0A1Q7GBN6-F1
#
_entry.id   AF-A0A1Q7GBN6-F1
#
_cell.length_a   1.000
_cell.length_b   1.000
_cell.length_c   1.000
_cell.angle_alpha   90.00
_cell.angle_beta   90.00
_cell.angle_gamma   90.00
#
_symmetry.space_group_name_H-M   'P 1'
#
loop_
_entity.id
_entity.type
_entity.pdbx_description
1 polymer ?
#
loop_
_entity_poly.entity_id
_entity_poly.type
_entity_poly.pdbx_seq_one_letter_code
_entity_poly.pdbx_strand_id
1 'polypeptide(L)'
;MIAWSLLLATAAALGLTQWITASDHKDSALLAADPAADIADMYTFRSPVTPDNLVLVMTVHGFIPPAEASTTFFDPNVLYQWKIDNNGDAVEDLVIQAFVTGSGGHQEMHFRVVDRGKDRQDQDANEEGDDEDRAPVRLLRIPTVRVTTGPTPIIAERHGIKTFAGVRDDPFFFDLVQFKKIIAGEATSFRNPGIDTFAGTNVLAIVVELPSALLGGTKLGVWGTTSRRQS
;
A
#
# COMPACT_ATOMS: atom_id res chain seq x y z
N MET A 1 41.26 -1.36 42.92
CA MET A 1 40.04 -0.73 42.35
C MET A 1 40.42 -0.13 41.01
N ILE A 2 39.53 -0.14 40.02
CA ILE A 2 39.73 0.24 38.60
C ILE A 2 40.25 -0.91 37.71
N ALA A 3 39.37 -1.87 37.36
CA ALA A 3 39.56 -2.74 36.18
C ALA A 3 38.30 -3.52 35.74
N TRP A 4 37.10 -3.18 36.24
CA TRP A 4 35.88 -3.93 35.92
C TRP A 4 34.74 -3.04 35.41
N SER A 5 34.91 -1.71 35.38
CA SER A 5 33.88 -0.77 34.96
C SER A 5 33.83 -0.52 33.44
N LEU A 6 34.83 -0.96 32.67
CA LEU A 6 34.90 -0.72 31.22
C LEU A 6 34.28 -1.83 30.35
N LEU A 7 34.02 -3.02 30.91
CA LEU A 7 33.44 -4.15 30.18
C LEU A 7 31.89 -4.12 30.15
N LEU A 8 31.24 -3.42 31.07
CA LEU A 8 29.78 -3.21 31.01
C LEU A 8 29.36 -2.07 30.07
N ALA A 9 30.24 -1.10 29.82
CA ALA A 9 29.93 0.03 28.93
C ALA A 9 29.95 -0.37 27.44
N THR A 10 30.68 -1.43 27.06
CA THR A 10 30.73 -1.96 25.69
C THR A 10 29.63 -2.98 25.41
N ALA A 11 29.15 -3.72 26.41
CA ALA A 11 28.00 -4.63 26.25
C ALA A 11 26.66 -3.89 26.12
N ALA A 12 26.53 -2.69 26.71
CA ALA A 12 25.33 -1.86 26.58
C ALA A 12 25.20 -1.15 25.23
N ALA A 13 26.27 -1.08 24.43
CA ALA A 13 26.26 -0.42 23.11
C ALA A 13 25.94 -1.39 21.95
N LEU A 14 25.94 -2.70 22.19
CA LEU A 14 25.69 -3.74 21.17
C LEU A 14 24.31 -4.40 21.29
N GLY A 15 23.56 -4.12 22.36
CA GLY A 15 22.18 -4.57 22.53
C GLY A 15 21.21 -3.45 22.18
N LEU A 16 20.42 -3.64 21.11
CA LEU A 16 19.39 -2.76 20.54
C LEU A 16 19.77 -2.06 19.22
N THR A 17 20.42 -2.77 18.29
CA THR A 17 20.01 -2.58 16.89
C THR A 17 18.65 -3.23 16.75
N GLN A 18 17.58 -2.51 17.11
CA GLN A 18 16.26 -2.87 16.63
C GLN A 18 16.37 -2.84 15.10
N TRP A 19 15.96 -3.93 14.45
CA TRP A 19 15.78 -3.93 13.01
C TRP A 19 14.66 -2.94 12.73
N ILE A 20 15.02 -1.70 12.44
CA ILE A 20 14.07 -0.70 11.98
C ILE A 20 13.73 -1.13 10.56
N THR A 21 12.58 -1.78 10.41
CA THR A 21 11.97 -1.98 9.10
C THR A 21 11.42 -0.62 8.68
N ALA A 22 12.20 0.11 7.89
CA ALA A 22 11.72 1.31 7.22
C ALA A 22 11.03 0.90 5.92
N SER A 23 10.03 1.69 5.50
CA SER A 23 9.57 1.64 4.12
C SER A 23 10.73 2.06 3.23
N ASP A 24 11.07 1.25 2.24
CA ASP A 24 11.99 1.64 1.18
C ASP A 24 11.22 1.83 -0.12
N HIS A 25 11.72 2.70 -0.99
CA HIS A 25 11.14 2.98 -2.29
C HIS A 25 12.23 2.70 -3.35
N LYS A 26 12.48 1.40 -3.58
CA LYS A 26 13.58 0.84 -4.41
C LYS A 26 15.00 1.01 -3.82
N ASP A 27 15.12 1.44 -2.56
CA ASP A 27 16.43 1.60 -1.90
C ASP A 27 16.99 0.26 -1.38
N SER A 28 16.15 -0.77 -1.24
CA SER A 28 16.59 -2.11 -0.90
C SER A 28 16.97 -2.91 -2.15
N ALA A 29 18.21 -3.43 -2.16
CA ALA A 29 18.69 -4.32 -3.21
C ALA A 29 17.82 -5.58 -3.40
N LEU A 30 17.03 -5.97 -2.39
CA LEU A 30 16.15 -7.13 -2.42
C LEU A 30 14.86 -6.89 -3.22
N LEU A 31 14.26 -5.69 -3.12
CA LEU A 31 13.00 -5.37 -3.84
C LEU A 31 13.23 -4.87 -5.26
N ALA A 32 14.38 -4.28 -5.56
CA ALA A 32 14.79 -4.01 -6.94
C ALA A 32 14.84 -5.28 -7.81
N ALA A 33 15.03 -6.46 -7.19
CA ALA A 33 15.03 -7.76 -7.84
C ALA A 33 13.62 -8.39 -7.95
N ASP A 34 12.60 -7.81 -7.31
CA ASP A 34 11.21 -8.28 -7.33
C ASP A 34 10.20 -7.13 -7.56
N PRO A 35 10.16 -6.54 -8.78
CA PRO A 35 9.29 -5.41 -9.08
C PRO A 35 7.80 -5.69 -8.82
N ALA A 36 7.36 -6.95 -8.90
CA ALA A 36 5.95 -7.31 -8.71
C ALA A 36 5.49 -7.19 -7.25
N ALA A 37 6.42 -7.25 -6.28
CA ALA A 37 6.18 -7.04 -4.86
C ALA A 37 6.68 -5.67 -4.35
N ASP A 38 7.43 -4.93 -5.17
CA ASP A 38 7.94 -3.60 -4.85
C ASP A 38 6.81 -2.57 -4.89
N ILE A 39 6.41 -2.06 -3.71
CA ILE A 39 5.44 -0.98 -3.61
C ILE A 39 6.13 0.30 -4.08
N ALA A 40 5.57 0.94 -5.10
CA ALA A 40 5.95 2.30 -5.45
C ALA A 40 5.29 3.24 -4.42
N ASP A 41 3.98 3.46 -4.50
CA ASP A 41 3.29 4.39 -3.63
C ASP A 41 2.00 3.83 -3.05
N MET A 42 1.55 4.48 -1.99
CA MET A 42 0.25 4.29 -1.36
C MET A 42 -0.47 5.61 -1.29
N TYR A 43 -1.73 5.65 -1.77
CA TYR A 43 -2.58 6.83 -1.67
C TYR A 43 -3.85 6.48 -0.89
N THR A 44 -4.26 7.39 -0.02
CA THR A 44 -5.50 7.28 0.75
C THR A 44 -6.14 8.66 0.88
N PHE A 45 -7.29 8.85 0.23
CA PHE A 45 -7.95 10.15 0.18
C PHE A 45 -9.46 10.00 0.04
N ARG A 46 -10.21 11.05 0.41
CA ARG A 46 -11.66 11.09 0.17
C ARG A 46 -11.95 11.30 -1.30
N SER A 47 -12.90 10.54 -1.85
CA SER A 47 -13.29 10.68 -3.25
C SER A 47 -13.82 12.11 -3.51
N PRO A 48 -13.28 12.83 -4.52
CA PRO A 48 -13.76 14.17 -4.86
C PRO A 48 -15.15 14.15 -5.50
N VAL A 49 -15.61 12.98 -5.96
CA VAL A 49 -16.92 12.79 -6.61
C VAL A 49 -17.95 12.22 -5.63
N THR A 50 -17.52 11.42 -4.66
CA THR A 50 -18.40 10.83 -3.64
C THR A 50 -17.76 11.02 -2.27
N PRO A 51 -17.92 12.19 -1.62
CA PRO A 51 -17.11 12.59 -0.45
C PRO A 51 -17.17 11.66 0.77
N ASP A 52 -18.23 10.84 0.89
CA ASP A 52 -18.38 9.84 1.95
C ASP A 52 -17.56 8.56 1.68
N ASN A 53 -17.03 8.42 0.46
CA ASN A 53 -16.15 7.32 0.08
C ASN A 53 -14.68 7.65 0.36
N LEU A 54 -13.96 6.62 0.77
CA LEU A 54 -12.51 6.59 0.81
C LEU A 54 -12.00 5.89 -0.44
N VAL A 55 -10.93 6.43 -1.03
CA VAL A 55 -10.17 5.81 -2.11
C VAL A 55 -8.84 5.31 -1.55
N LEU A 56 -8.60 4.02 -1.69
CA LEU A 56 -7.35 3.34 -1.38
C LEU A 56 -6.65 3.00 -2.70
N VAL A 57 -5.39 3.39 -2.84
CA VAL A 57 -4.57 3.03 -4.01
C VAL A 57 -3.25 2.47 -3.52
N MET A 58 -2.81 1.39 -4.15
CA MET A 58 -1.46 0.84 -4.03
C MET A 58 -0.91 0.72 -5.45
N THR A 59 0.25 1.31 -5.69
CA THR A 59 1.00 1.11 -6.92
C THR A 59 2.18 0.20 -6.64
N VAL A 60 2.47 -0.70 -7.58
CA VAL A 60 3.61 -1.61 -7.53
C VAL A 60 4.30 -1.62 -8.88
N HIS A 61 5.51 -2.19 -8.94
CA HIS A 61 6.27 -2.28 -10.18
C HIS A 61 6.49 -0.88 -10.78
N GLY A 62 7.17 -0.01 -10.04
CA GLY A 62 7.50 1.34 -10.48
C GLY A 62 8.37 1.37 -11.75
N PHE A 63 8.25 2.45 -12.51
CA PHE A 63 9.05 2.76 -13.70
C PHE A 63 8.87 1.79 -14.89
N ILE A 64 7.69 1.21 -15.09
CA ILE A 64 7.40 0.38 -16.28
C ILE A 64 7.55 1.23 -17.54
N PRO A 65 8.45 0.88 -18.48
CA PRO A 65 8.60 1.60 -19.74
C PRO A 65 7.32 1.52 -20.59
N PRO A 66 6.99 2.56 -21.38
CA PRO A 66 5.85 2.53 -22.30
C PRO A 66 5.79 1.29 -23.21
N ALA A 67 6.95 0.81 -23.66
CA ALA A 67 7.05 -0.36 -24.54
C ALA A 67 6.62 -1.66 -23.85
N GLU A 68 6.66 -1.72 -22.52
CA GLU A 68 6.37 -2.91 -21.71
C GLU A 68 5.00 -2.83 -21.02
N ALA A 69 4.35 -1.67 -21.03
CA ALA A 69 3.06 -1.42 -20.38
C ALA A 69 1.98 -2.44 -20.81
N SER A 70 1.93 -2.82 -22.09
CA SER A 70 0.91 -3.76 -22.58
C SER A 70 1.16 -5.23 -22.20
N THR A 71 2.38 -5.56 -21.78
CA THR A 71 2.83 -6.94 -21.48
C THR A 71 3.23 -7.14 -20.02
N THR A 72 3.10 -6.11 -19.18
CA THR A 72 3.39 -6.18 -17.75
C THR A 72 2.11 -6.53 -16.99
N PHE A 73 2.21 -7.52 -16.10
CA PHE A 73 1.08 -8.09 -15.35
C PHE A 73 1.46 -8.29 -13.87
N PHE A 74 0.46 -8.45 -13.01
CA PHE A 74 0.69 -8.77 -11.59
C PHE A 74 1.24 -10.20 -11.44
N ASP A 75 1.97 -10.49 -10.37
CA ASP A 75 2.45 -11.85 -10.08
C ASP A 75 1.41 -12.61 -9.20
N PRO A 76 0.89 -13.78 -9.62
CA PRO A 76 -0.04 -14.59 -8.83
C PRO A 76 0.48 -15.09 -7.48
N ASN A 77 1.78 -14.97 -7.22
CA ASN A 77 2.40 -15.36 -5.96
C ASN A 77 2.57 -14.21 -4.97
N VAL A 78 2.16 -12.99 -5.33
CA VAL A 78 2.20 -11.81 -4.46
C VAL A 78 0.82 -11.52 -3.89
N LEU A 79 0.78 -11.31 -2.57
CA LEU A 79 -0.37 -10.85 -1.82
C LEU A 79 -0.16 -9.38 -1.46
N TYR A 80 -1.04 -8.52 -1.96
CA TYR A 80 -1.05 -7.08 -1.68
C TYR A 80 -2.01 -6.81 -0.53
N GLN A 81 -1.64 -5.95 0.42
CA GLN A 81 -2.45 -5.75 1.62
C GLN A 81 -2.49 -4.29 2.05
N TRP A 82 -3.70 -3.75 2.23
CA TRP A 82 -3.94 -2.59 3.08
C TRP A 82 -4.26 -3.08 4.48
N LYS A 83 -3.47 -2.63 5.45
CA LYS A 83 -3.73 -2.76 6.87
C LYS A 83 -4.36 -1.48 7.37
N ILE A 84 -5.45 -1.60 8.10
CA ILE A 84 -6.32 -0.49 8.51
C ILE A 84 -6.47 -0.54 10.03
N ASP A 85 -6.03 0.51 10.71
CA ASP A 85 -6.33 0.81 12.11
C ASP A 85 -7.50 1.81 12.11
N ASN A 86 -8.60 1.46 12.77
CA ASN A 86 -9.79 2.32 12.84
C ASN A 86 -10.06 2.89 14.23
N ASN A 87 -9.18 2.59 15.20
CA ASN A 87 -9.35 2.94 16.62
C ASN A 87 -8.21 3.85 17.14
N GLY A 88 -7.08 3.91 16.43
CA GLY A 88 -5.91 4.75 16.69
C GLY A 88 -4.88 4.16 17.65
N ASP A 89 -4.85 2.84 17.84
CA ASP A 89 -3.86 2.13 18.66
C ASP A 89 -2.59 1.73 17.88
N ALA A 90 -2.52 2.06 16.58
CA ALA A 90 -1.46 1.69 15.65
C ALA A 90 -1.30 0.17 15.44
N VAL A 91 -2.38 -0.59 15.61
CA VAL A 91 -2.48 -2.02 15.31
C VAL A 91 -3.61 -2.24 14.32
N GLU A 92 -3.43 -3.10 13.30
CA GLU A 92 -4.47 -3.24 12.29
C GLU A 92 -5.74 -3.89 12.88
N ASP A 93 -6.89 -3.28 12.66
CA ASP A 93 -8.21 -3.85 12.96
C ASP A 93 -8.76 -4.60 11.75
N LEU A 94 -8.51 -4.09 10.54
CA LEU A 94 -8.96 -4.68 9.28
C LEU A 94 -7.81 -4.83 8.29
N VAL A 95 -7.88 -5.87 7.47
CA VAL A 95 -6.93 -6.08 6.37
C VAL A 95 -7.70 -6.35 5.09
N ILE A 96 -7.53 -5.47 4.10
CA ILE A 96 -7.97 -5.72 2.73
C ILE A 96 -6.80 -6.34 1.99
N GLN A 97 -6.98 -7.59 1.56
CA GLN A 97 -6.02 -8.34 0.76
C GLN A 97 -6.45 -8.33 -0.70
N ALA A 98 -5.52 -8.15 -1.62
CA ALA A 98 -5.71 -8.29 -3.05
C ALA A 98 -4.72 -9.30 -3.63
N PHE A 99 -5.17 -10.14 -4.54
CA PHE A 99 -4.36 -11.16 -5.21
C PHE A 99 -4.93 -11.49 -6.58
N VAL A 100 -4.07 -11.86 -7.53
CA VAL A 100 -4.50 -12.20 -8.89
C VAL A 100 -4.63 -13.69 -9.11
N THR A 101 -5.61 -14.06 -9.94
CA THR A 101 -5.69 -15.39 -10.56
C THR A 101 -5.62 -15.27 -12.07
N GLY A 102 -5.31 -16.36 -12.77
CA GLY A 102 -5.14 -16.35 -14.22
C GLY A 102 -3.76 -15.85 -14.64
N SER A 103 -3.59 -15.57 -15.92
CA SER A 103 -2.30 -15.23 -16.53
C SER A 103 -2.46 -14.20 -17.64
N GLY A 104 -1.49 -13.31 -17.79
CA GLY A 104 -1.50 -12.28 -18.82
C GLY A 104 -2.77 -11.44 -18.81
N GLY A 105 -3.30 -11.11 -19.99
CA GLY A 105 -4.54 -10.33 -20.14
C GLY A 105 -5.83 -11.01 -19.65
N HIS A 106 -5.74 -12.23 -19.14
CA HIS A 106 -6.84 -12.96 -18.51
C HIS A 106 -6.82 -12.88 -16.98
N GLN A 107 -5.93 -12.07 -16.40
CA GLN A 107 -5.89 -11.89 -14.95
C GLN A 107 -7.15 -11.23 -14.41
N GLU A 108 -7.55 -11.71 -13.24
CA GLU A 108 -8.59 -11.10 -12.40
C GLU A 108 -7.99 -10.80 -11.04
N MET A 109 -8.21 -9.57 -10.56
CA MET A 109 -7.84 -9.14 -9.22
C MET A 109 -9.00 -9.44 -8.27
N HIS A 110 -8.72 -10.29 -7.29
CA HIS A 110 -9.65 -10.70 -6.24
C HIS A 110 -9.32 -9.99 -4.95
N PHE A 111 -10.33 -9.79 -4.11
CA PHE A 111 -10.19 -9.14 -2.82
C PHE A 111 -10.74 -10.02 -1.70
N ARG A 112 -10.04 -10.03 -0.56
CA ARG A 112 -10.47 -10.69 0.68
C ARG A 112 -10.32 -9.71 1.84
N VAL A 113 -11.33 -9.63 2.70
CA VAL A 113 -11.28 -8.83 3.93
C VAL A 113 -11.05 -9.76 5.11
N VAL A 114 -10.11 -9.40 5.98
CA VAL A 114 -9.84 -10.07 7.25
C VAL A 114 -10.12 -9.06 8.37
N ASP A 115 -11.10 -9.37 9.23
CA ASP A 115 -11.40 -8.60 10.44
C ASP A 115 -10.57 -9.16 11.59
N ARG A 116 -9.55 -8.41 12.04
CA ARG A 116 -8.63 -8.75 13.13
C ARG A 116 -9.02 -8.09 14.46
N GLY A 117 -9.88 -7.10 14.44
CA GLY A 117 -10.40 -6.47 15.66
C GLY A 117 -11.20 -7.47 16.52
N LYS A 118 -11.83 -8.47 15.88
CA LYS A 118 -12.59 -9.53 16.56
C LYS A 118 -11.71 -10.48 17.37
N ASP A 119 -10.62 -10.95 16.80
CA ASP A 119 -9.72 -11.94 17.43
C ASP A 119 -9.06 -11.42 18.73
N ARG A 120 -9.01 -10.08 18.91
CA ARG A 120 -8.50 -9.44 20.13
C ARG A 120 -9.56 -9.27 21.21
N GLN A 121 -10.77 -8.80 20.86
CA GLN A 121 -11.86 -8.64 21.84
C GLN A 121 -12.30 -9.98 22.44
N ASP A 122 -12.29 -11.07 21.66
CA ASP A 122 -12.62 -12.41 22.16
C ASP A 122 -11.55 -12.95 23.14
N GLN A 123 -10.32 -12.41 23.13
CA GLN A 123 -9.24 -12.79 24.08
C GLN A 123 -9.29 -12.00 25.40
N ASP A 124 -9.91 -10.81 25.40
CA ASP A 124 -10.08 -9.95 26.57
C ASP A 124 -11.49 -10.05 27.20
N ALA A 125 -12.29 -11.03 26.77
CA ALA A 125 -13.72 -11.12 27.04
C ALA A 125 -14.07 -11.15 28.54
N ASN A 126 -14.44 -9.98 29.07
CA ASN A 126 -15.38 -9.79 30.15
C ASN A 126 -16.23 -8.50 29.97
N GLU A 127 -16.40 -8.04 28.73
CA GLU A 127 -17.33 -6.95 28.41
C GLU A 127 -18.28 -7.37 27.29
N GLU A 128 -19.52 -7.69 27.66
CA GLU A 128 -20.67 -7.77 26.77
C GLU A 128 -20.99 -6.35 26.25
N GLY A 129 -20.25 -5.90 25.23
CA GLY A 129 -20.53 -4.68 24.49
C GLY A 129 -21.15 -5.00 23.13
N ASP A 130 -22.29 -4.39 22.82
CA ASP A 130 -23.06 -4.64 21.60
C ASP A 130 -22.22 -4.49 20.30
N ASP A 131 -22.20 -5.56 19.50
CA ASP A 131 -21.46 -5.79 18.24
C ASP A 131 -21.97 -4.90 17.05
N GLU A 132 -22.70 -3.81 17.33
CA GLU A 132 -23.38 -2.98 16.31
C GLU A 132 -22.40 -2.14 15.48
N ASP A 133 -21.32 -1.62 16.08
CA ASP A 133 -20.34 -0.75 15.40
C ASP A 133 -19.48 -1.53 14.37
N ARG A 134 -19.48 -2.88 14.43
CA ARG A 134 -18.72 -3.76 13.52
C ARG A 134 -19.57 -4.49 12.47
N ALA A 135 -20.90 -4.38 12.54
CA ALA A 135 -21.80 -4.90 11.50
C ALA A 135 -21.45 -4.43 10.06
N PRO A 136 -20.99 -3.17 9.83
CA PRO A 136 -20.62 -2.71 8.49
C PRO A 136 -19.45 -3.48 7.88
N VAL A 137 -18.45 -3.85 8.68
CA VAL A 137 -17.25 -4.59 8.23
C VAL A 137 -17.63 -5.97 7.70
N ARG A 138 -18.57 -6.66 8.35
CA ARG A 138 -19.05 -7.99 7.93
C ARG A 138 -19.73 -7.96 6.57
N LEU A 139 -20.22 -6.80 6.13
CA LEU A 139 -20.85 -6.59 4.83
C LEU A 139 -19.85 -6.16 3.75
N LEU A 140 -18.59 -5.88 4.10
CA LEU A 140 -17.57 -5.47 3.15
C LEU A 140 -17.29 -6.63 2.17
N ARG A 141 -17.77 -6.47 0.93
CA ARG A 141 -17.63 -7.43 -0.18
C ARG A 141 -17.11 -6.67 -1.39
N ILE A 142 -15.80 -6.56 -1.47
CA ILE A 142 -15.11 -5.85 -2.55
C ILE A 142 -15.22 -6.68 -3.84
N PRO A 143 -15.72 -6.11 -4.95
CA PRO A 143 -15.90 -6.86 -6.19
C PRO A 143 -14.55 -7.25 -6.83
N THR A 144 -14.50 -8.45 -7.41
CA THR A 144 -13.41 -8.86 -8.30
C THR A 144 -13.45 -8.03 -9.58
N VAL A 145 -12.29 -7.66 -10.12
CA VAL A 145 -12.17 -6.88 -11.36
C VAL A 145 -11.16 -7.51 -12.31
N ARG A 146 -11.43 -7.46 -13.62
CA ARG A 146 -10.46 -7.87 -14.64
C ARG A 146 -9.28 -6.89 -14.66
N VAL A 147 -8.06 -7.43 -14.72
CA VAL A 147 -6.86 -6.62 -14.90
C VAL A 147 -6.81 -6.10 -16.34
N THR A 148 -6.52 -4.81 -16.51
CA THR A 148 -6.38 -4.18 -17.84
C THR A 148 -4.98 -3.58 -18.01
N THR A 149 -4.41 -3.78 -19.20
CA THR A 149 -3.18 -3.10 -19.65
C THR A 149 -3.47 -2.01 -20.69
N GLY A 150 -4.76 -1.83 -21.04
CA GLY A 150 -5.19 -0.83 -22.00
C GLY A 150 -5.48 0.54 -21.39
N PRO A 151 -5.59 1.58 -22.22
CA PRO A 151 -5.86 2.95 -21.77
C PRO A 151 -7.26 3.09 -21.15
N THR A 152 -8.22 2.28 -21.59
CA THR A 152 -9.59 2.30 -21.03
C THR A 152 -9.63 1.53 -19.71
N PRO A 153 -10.07 2.14 -18.59
CA PRO A 153 -10.26 1.41 -17.33
C PRO A 153 -11.39 0.39 -17.44
N ILE A 154 -11.15 -0.78 -16.82
CA ILE A 154 -12.21 -1.72 -16.47
C ILE A 154 -12.46 -1.53 -14.98
N ILE A 155 -13.68 -1.11 -14.64
CA ILE A 155 -14.09 -0.85 -13.25
C ILE A 155 -15.19 -1.86 -12.92
N ALA A 156 -15.02 -2.57 -11.80
CA ALA A 156 -16.11 -3.35 -11.22
C ALA A 156 -16.76 -2.54 -10.10
N GLU A 157 -18.07 -2.60 -9.99
CA GLU A 157 -18.84 -1.88 -8.98
C GLU A 157 -19.89 -2.79 -8.35
N ARG A 158 -19.99 -2.75 -7.02
CA ARG A 158 -21.00 -3.47 -6.25
C ARG A 158 -21.27 -2.75 -4.93
N HIS A 159 -22.54 -2.48 -4.64
CA HIS A 159 -22.99 -1.86 -3.38
C HIS A 159 -22.20 -0.59 -3.00
N GLY A 160 -21.91 0.28 -3.99
CA GLY A 160 -21.16 1.52 -3.77
C GLY A 160 -19.64 1.35 -3.64
N ILE A 161 -19.12 0.12 -3.71
CA ILE A 161 -17.68 -0.17 -3.77
C ILE A 161 -17.27 -0.28 -5.23
N LYS A 162 -16.22 0.43 -5.62
CA LYS A 162 -15.60 0.37 -6.95
C LYS A 162 -14.18 -0.14 -6.87
N THR A 163 -13.77 -0.92 -7.86
CA THR A 163 -12.41 -1.44 -7.94
C THR A 163 -11.84 -1.32 -9.33
N PHE A 164 -10.54 -1.08 -9.41
CA PHE A 164 -9.76 -1.10 -10.63
C PHE A 164 -8.42 -1.82 -10.36
N ALA A 165 -7.92 -2.55 -11.35
CA ALA A 165 -6.56 -3.10 -11.33
C ALA A 165 -5.97 -3.06 -12.73
N GLY A 166 -4.74 -2.55 -12.87
CA GLY A 166 -4.09 -2.47 -14.18
C GLY A 166 -2.98 -1.44 -14.28
N VAL A 167 -2.41 -1.36 -15.48
CA VAL A 167 -1.29 -0.46 -15.78
C VAL A 167 -1.76 0.99 -15.87
N ARG A 168 -1.08 1.91 -15.21
CA ARG A 168 -1.38 3.35 -15.25
C ARG A 168 -0.10 4.16 -15.31
N ASP A 169 -0.18 5.35 -15.91
CA ASP A 169 0.88 6.36 -15.77
C ASP A 169 1.19 6.55 -14.29
N ASP A 170 2.48 6.62 -13.98
CA ASP A 170 2.94 6.82 -12.62
C ASP A 170 2.54 8.22 -12.11
N PRO A 171 1.75 8.32 -11.02
CA PRO A 171 1.38 9.62 -10.46
C PRO A 171 2.54 10.32 -9.73
N PHE A 172 3.67 9.64 -9.50
CA PHE A 172 4.84 10.24 -8.87
C PHE A 172 5.56 11.20 -9.80
N PHE A 173 5.47 12.50 -9.49
CA PHE A 173 6.18 13.55 -10.21
C PHE A 173 7.33 14.09 -9.35
N PHE A 174 8.53 14.16 -9.92
CA PHE A 174 9.65 14.79 -9.22
C PHE A 174 10.68 15.39 -10.18
N ASP A 175 11.09 16.60 -9.85
CA ASP A 175 12.20 17.27 -10.54
C ASP A 175 13.55 16.84 -9.93
N LEU A 176 13.91 15.58 -10.18
CA LEU A 176 15.11 14.96 -9.62
C LEU A 176 16.38 15.68 -10.07
N VAL A 177 16.43 16.17 -11.30
CA VAL A 177 17.59 16.92 -11.81
C VAL A 177 17.75 18.23 -11.05
N GLN A 178 16.67 18.99 -10.84
CA GLN A 178 16.74 20.24 -10.08
C GLN A 178 17.05 19.97 -8.60
N PHE A 179 16.46 18.92 -8.01
CA PHE A 179 16.80 18.50 -6.65
C PHE A 179 18.30 18.24 -6.50
N LYS A 180 18.90 17.48 -7.40
CA LYS A 180 20.36 17.21 -7.38
C LYS A 180 21.17 18.49 -7.48
N LYS A 181 20.77 19.45 -8.32
CA LYS A 181 21.42 20.78 -8.40
C LYS A 181 21.30 21.57 -7.10
N ILE A 182 20.16 21.52 -6.42
CA ILE A 182 19.97 22.20 -5.13
C ILE A 182 20.90 21.59 -4.07
N ILE A 183 20.93 20.26 -3.96
CA ILE A 183 21.81 19.57 -3.01
C ILE A 183 23.29 19.81 -3.34
N ALA A 184 23.64 19.95 -4.62
CA ALA A 184 24.99 20.30 -5.06
C ALA A 184 25.35 21.80 -4.89
N GLY A 185 24.40 22.66 -4.49
CA GLY A 185 24.60 24.11 -4.39
C GLY A 185 24.64 24.85 -5.73
N GLU A 186 24.29 24.18 -6.83
CA GLU A 186 24.21 24.74 -8.18
C GLU A 186 22.88 25.45 -8.46
N ALA A 187 21.90 25.29 -7.58
CA ALA A 187 20.62 25.98 -7.62
C ALA A 187 20.09 26.28 -6.21
N THR A 188 19.27 27.32 -6.09
CA THR A 188 18.73 27.77 -4.80
C THR A 188 17.26 27.44 -4.58
N SER A 189 16.55 26.94 -5.60
CA SER A 189 15.12 26.62 -5.53
C SER A 189 14.70 25.59 -6.58
N PHE A 190 13.54 24.98 -6.37
CA PHE A 190 12.86 24.20 -7.42
C PHE A 190 12.39 25.10 -8.58
N ARG A 191 12.23 24.51 -9.76
CA ARG A 191 11.65 25.17 -10.94
C ARG A 191 10.13 25.29 -10.78
N ASN A 192 9.53 26.30 -11.42
CA ASN A 192 8.08 26.48 -11.48
C ASN A 192 7.64 26.86 -12.92
N PRO A 193 7.00 25.94 -13.69
CA PRO A 193 6.74 24.55 -13.31
C PRO A 193 8.03 23.72 -13.24
N GLY A 194 8.03 22.67 -12.42
CA GLY A 194 9.08 21.67 -12.40
C GLY A 194 9.10 20.82 -13.67
N ILE A 195 10.20 20.12 -13.94
CA ILE A 195 10.22 19.06 -14.97
C ILE A 195 10.11 17.72 -14.27
N ASP A 196 9.05 16.98 -14.60
CA ASP A 196 8.89 15.62 -14.13
C ASP A 196 9.91 14.70 -14.80
N THR A 197 10.83 14.16 -14.00
CA THR A 197 11.88 13.25 -14.46
C THR A 197 11.34 11.87 -14.84
N PHE A 198 10.20 11.49 -14.28
CA PHE A 198 9.62 10.16 -14.43
C PHE A 198 8.44 10.12 -15.41
N ALA A 199 8.16 11.27 -16.04
CA ALA A 199 7.13 11.43 -17.04
C ALA A 199 7.20 10.33 -18.12
N GLY A 200 6.05 9.71 -18.38
CA GLY A 200 5.90 8.65 -19.36
C GLY A 200 6.26 7.25 -18.84
N THR A 201 6.63 7.09 -17.58
CA THR A 201 6.70 5.75 -16.96
C THR A 201 5.36 5.33 -16.38
N ASN A 202 5.19 4.02 -16.17
CA ASN A 202 3.95 3.43 -15.67
C ASN A 202 4.20 2.64 -14.37
N VAL A 203 3.10 2.32 -13.71
CA VAL A 203 2.98 1.43 -12.55
C VAL A 203 1.86 0.43 -12.78
N LEU A 204 1.85 -0.66 -12.01
CA LEU A 204 0.64 -1.45 -11.81
C LEU A 204 -0.13 -0.89 -10.62
N ALA A 205 -1.35 -0.41 -10.84
CA ALA A 205 -2.19 0.18 -9.81
C ALA A 205 -3.31 -0.78 -9.40
N ILE A 206 -3.56 -0.86 -8.09
CA ILE A 206 -4.74 -1.50 -7.48
C ILE A 206 -5.50 -0.41 -6.74
N VAL A 207 -6.78 -0.24 -7.07
CA VAL A 207 -7.64 0.82 -6.52
C VAL A 207 -8.90 0.21 -5.93
N VAL A 208 -9.25 0.64 -4.72
CA VAL A 208 -10.53 0.35 -4.07
C VAL A 208 -11.14 1.66 -3.58
N GLU A 209 -12.28 2.05 -4.13
CA GLU A 209 -13.12 3.12 -3.58
C GLU A 209 -14.30 2.47 -2.83
N LEU A 210 -14.53 2.85 -1.57
CA LEU A 210 -15.60 2.28 -0.75
C LEU A 210 -16.20 3.31 0.20
N PRO A 211 -17.48 3.17 0.61
CA PRO A 211 -18.07 4.00 1.65
C PRO A 211 -17.27 3.88 2.95
N SER A 212 -16.77 5.00 3.47
CA SER A 212 -15.89 5.00 4.65
C SER A 212 -16.53 4.37 5.89
N ALA A 213 -17.86 4.46 6.02
CA ALA A 213 -18.62 3.81 7.08
C ALA A 213 -18.46 2.27 7.12
N LEU A 214 -18.08 1.62 6.01
CA LEU A 214 -17.82 0.18 6.00
C LEU A 214 -16.51 -0.21 6.72
N LEU A 215 -15.63 0.75 7.00
CA LEU A 215 -14.39 0.51 7.74
C LEU A 215 -14.60 0.56 9.26
N GLY A 216 -15.72 1.10 9.74
CA GLY A 216 -15.97 1.33 11.17
C GLY A 216 -15.06 2.40 11.78
N GLY A 217 -15.36 2.79 13.03
CA GLY A 217 -14.53 3.73 13.78
C GLY A 217 -14.56 5.18 13.29
N THR A 218 -13.80 6.04 13.98
CA THR A 218 -13.72 7.50 13.69
C THR A 218 -12.30 7.98 13.42
N LYS A 219 -11.30 7.12 13.61
CA LYS A 219 -9.90 7.36 13.25
C LYS A 219 -9.52 6.44 12.10
N LEU A 220 -8.48 6.82 11.37
CA LEU A 220 -8.01 6.03 10.24
C LEU A 220 -6.48 6.08 10.16
N GLY A 221 -5.84 4.95 10.40
CA GLY A 221 -4.47 4.64 10.02
C GLY A 221 -4.48 3.61 8.89
N VAL A 222 -3.68 3.82 7.85
CA VAL A 222 -3.56 2.87 6.73
C VAL A 222 -2.09 2.69 6.37
N TRP A 223 -1.66 1.44 6.20
CA TRP A 223 -0.34 1.12 5.66
C TRP A 223 -0.40 -0.09 4.73
N GLY A 224 0.56 -0.14 3.80
CA GLY A 224 0.66 -1.17 2.79
C GLY A 224 1.68 -2.23 3.17
N THR A 225 1.41 -3.49 2.80
CA THR A 225 2.42 -4.55 2.77
C THR A 225 2.23 -5.43 1.55
N THR A 226 3.32 -5.95 1.00
CA THR A 226 3.33 -7.04 0.03
C THR A 226 3.98 -8.26 0.65
N SER A 227 3.49 -9.45 0.32
CA SER A 227 4.11 -10.70 0.75
C SER A 227 4.10 -11.73 -0.37
N ARG A 228 5.18 -12.52 -0.47
CA ARG A 228 5.21 -13.69 -1.34
C ARG A 228 4.79 -14.94 -0.60
N ARG A 229 4.07 -15.82 -1.29
CA ARG A 229 3.83 -17.18 -0.81
C ARG A 229 5.17 -17.90 -0.67
N GLN A 230 5.51 -18.34 0.54
CA GLN A 230 6.66 -19.21 0.76
C GLN A 230 6.39 -20.59 0.15
N SER A 231 7.36 -21.08 -0.62
CA SER A 231 7.38 -22.39 -1.26
C SER A 231 7.72 -23.50 -0.28
#